data_AF-A0A6C0FHK8-F1
#
_entry.id   AF-A0A6C0FHK8-F1
#
_cell.length_a   1.000
_cell.length_b   1.000
_cell.length_c   1.000
_cell.angle_alpha   90.00
_cell.angle_beta   90.00
_cell.angle_gamma   90.00
#
_symmetry.space_group_name_H-M   'P 1'
#
loop_
_entity.id
_entity.type
_entity.pdbx_description
1 polymer ?
#
loop_
_entity_poly.entity_id
_entity_poly.type
_entity_poly.pdbx_seq_one_letter_code
_entity_poly.pdbx_strand_id
1 'polypeptide(L)'
;MSARWVRTHEAFGARDALGAVDRGMPWVILWCEGGLSRSTDDPPDHAGVSYVRGHLVEPAERERLFRKAQRKGRTSTVVMAERWESPDEGPLIVFYESGPYLLPDRDDPTTV
;
A
#
# COMPACT_ATOMS: atom_id res chain seq x y z
N MET A 1 -22.72 -3.33 9.16
CA MET A 1 -22.45 -4.22 8.02
C MET A 1 -21.04 -3.91 7.60
N SER A 2 -20.11 -4.87 7.64
CA SER A 2 -18.74 -4.65 7.19
C SER A 2 -18.77 -4.46 5.67
N ALA A 3 -18.24 -3.35 5.17
CA ALA A 3 -18.06 -3.18 3.74
C ALA A 3 -17.21 -4.34 3.20
N ARG A 4 -17.61 -4.90 2.07
CA ARG A 4 -16.87 -5.97 1.43
C ARG A 4 -15.91 -5.34 0.43
N TRP A 5 -14.68 -5.07 0.86
CA TRP A 5 -13.67 -4.60 -0.06
C TRP A 5 -13.17 -5.73 -0.94
N VAL A 6 -13.16 -5.49 -2.25
CA VAL A 6 -12.63 -6.40 -3.25
C VAL A 6 -11.29 -5.85 -3.72
N ARG A 7 -10.26 -6.64 -3.50
CA ARG A 7 -8.93 -6.38 -4.03
C ARG A 7 -8.98 -6.55 -5.55
N THR A 8 -8.63 -5.51 -6.29
CA THR A 8 -8.64 -5.55 -7.76
C THR A 8 -7.38 -6.23 -8.34
N HIS A 9 -6.39 -6.52 -7.49
CA HIS A 9 -5.04 -7.02 -7.84
C HIS A 9 -4.22 -6.12 -8.78
N GLU A 10 -4.73 -4.92 -9.09
CA GLU A 10 -4.01 -3.94 -9.88
C GLU A 10 -3.03 -3.17 -8.98
N ALA A 11 -1.73 -3.41 -9.19
CA ALA A 11 -0.69 -2.61 -8.57
C ALA A 11 -0.66 -1.23 -9.24
N PHE A 12 -0.79 -0.17 -8.45
CA PHE A 12 -0.70 1.19 -8.96
C PHE A 12 0.75 1.57 -9.24
N GLY A 13 0.96 2.34 -10.30
CA GLY A 13 2.20 3.09 -10.48
C GLY A 13 2.34 4.20 -9.44
N ALA A 14 3.57 4.60 -9.13
CA ALA A 14 3.83 5.54 -8.04
C ALA A 14 3.16 6.90 -8.28
N ARG A 15 3.21 7.39 -9.52
CA ARG A 15 2.55 8.63 -9.94
C ARG A 15 1.03 8.58 -9.74
N ASP A 16 0.41 7.45 -10.07
CA ASP A 16 -1.04 7.31 -10.04
C ASP A 16 -1.55 7.16 -8.60
N ALA A 17 -0.88 6.33 -7.80
CA ALA A 17 -1.20 6.15 -6.38
C ALA A 17 -1.09 7.48 -5.62
N LEU A 18 0.07 8.14 -5.70
CA LEU A 18 0.30 9.39 -4.98
C LEU A 18 -0.57 10.53 -5.52
N GLY A 19 -0.79 10.57 -6.84
CA GLY A 19 -1.71 11.52 -7.44
C GLY A 19 -3.16 11.33 -6.99
N ALA A 20 -3.60 10.09 -6.76
CA ALA A 20 -4.93 9.80 -6.21
C ALA A 20 -5.04 10.25 -4.74
N VAL A 21 -4.03 9.96 -3.92
CA VAL A 21 -3.94 10.44 -2.53
C VAL A 21 -3.98 11.97 -2.47
N ASP A 22 -3.23 12.65 -3.33
CA ASP A 22 -3.21 14.12 -3.41
C ASP A 22 -4.56 14.73 -3.80
N ARG A 23 -5.41 13.97 -4.49
CA ARG A 23 -6.79 14.37 -4.83
C ARG A 23 -7.80 14.01 -3.74
N GLY A 24 -7.35 13.48 -2.60
CA GLY A 24 -8.21 13.13 -1.46
C GLY A 24 -8.81 11.72 -1.55
N MET A 25 -8.28 10.84 -2.39
CA MET A 25 -8.70 9.43 -2.35
C MET A 25 -8.33 8.82 -1.00
N PRO A 26 -9.24 8.06 -0.36
CA PRO A 26 -8.92 7.33 0.86
C PRO A 26 -7.68 6.45 0.69
N TRP A 27 -6.91 6.29 1.76
CA TRP A 27 -5.73 5.44 1.76
C TRP A 27 -5.50 4.73 3.09
N VAL A 28 -4.80 3.60 3.01
CA VAL A 28 -4.31 2.83 4.15
C VAL A 28 -2.85 2.46 3.91
N ILE A 29 -2.01 2.55 4.95
CA ILE A 29 -0.64 2.03 4.95
C ILE A 29 -0.58 0.84 5.91
N LEU A 30 -0.16 -0.31 5.39
CA LEU A 30 0.09 -1.51 6.18
C LEU A 30 1.59 -1.62 6.44
N TRP A 31 1.97 -1.44 7.70
CA TRP A 31 3.36 -1.50 8.15
C TRP A 31 3.78 -2.95 8.38
N CYS A 32 5.05 -3.28 8.11
CA CYS A 32 5.49 -4.68 8.20
C CYS A 32 5.47 -5.23 9.64
N GLU A 33 5.55 -4.33 10.63
CA GLU A 33 5.51 -4.63 12.06
C GLU A 33 4.07 -4.79 12.62
N GLY A 34 3.06 -4.81 11.75
CA GLY A 34 1.66 -4.96 12.13
C GLY A 34 0.96 -3.65 12.49
N GLY A 35 1.65 -2.52 12.33
CA GLY A 35 1.05 -1.19 12.42
C GLY A 35 0.13 -0.90 11.24
N LEU A 36 -0.77 0.05 11.43
CA LEU A 36 -1.67 0.52 10.38
C LEU A 36 -1.92 2.03 10.51
N SER A 37 -1.89 2.74 9.37
CA SER A 37 -2.23 4.18 9.29
C SER A 37 -3.32 4.40 8.24
N ARG A 38 -4.32 5.23 8.53
CA ARG A 38 -5.45 5.51 7.63
C ARG A 38 -5.60 7.00 7.34
N SER A 39 -6.16 7.31 6.18
CA SER A 39 -6.58 8.68 5.83
C SER A 39 -7.68 9.24 6.72
N THR A 40 -8.38 8.38 7.46
CA THR A 40 -9.50 8.71 8.35
C THR A 40 -9.09 8.85 9.81
N ASP A 41 -7.82 8.61 10.15
CA ASP A 41 -7.32 8.82 11.51
C ASP A 41 -7.34 10.33 11.86
N ASP A 42 -7.49 10.68 13.14
CA ASP A 42 -7.47 12.08 13.60
C ASP A 42 -6.39 12.29 14.69
N PRO A 43 -5.25 12.95 14.35
CA PRO A 43 -4.91 13.49 13.03
C PRO A 43 -4.48 12.38 12.03
N PRO A 44 -4.64 12.59 10.72
CA PRO A 44 -4.12 11.67 9.71
C PRO A 44 -2.59 11.55 9.78
N ASP A 45 -2.07 10.33 9.56
CA ASP A 45 -0.62 10.08 9.59
C ASP A 45 0.08 10.60 8.32
N HIS A 46 0.36 11.89 8.31
CA HIS A 46 1.11 12.55 7.24
C HIS A 46 2.60 12.14 7.18
N ALA A 47 3.16 11.64 8.29
CA ALA A 47 4.53 11.13 8.31
C ALA A 47 4.60 9.81 7.53
N GLY A 48 3.61 8.94 7.70
CA GLY A 48 3.45 7.72 6.91
C GLY A 48 3.34 8.00 5.41
N VAL A 49 2.51 8.96 5.00
CA VAL A 49 2.41 9.37 3.60
C VAL A 49 3.74 9.91 3.07
N SER A 50 4.46 10.70 3.87
CA SER A 50 5.78 11.22 3.49
C SER A 50 6.80 10.10 3.30
N TYR A 51 6.76 9.07 4.15
CA TYR A 51 7.59 7.89 4.01
C TYR A 51 7.30 7.13 2.71
N VAL A 52 6.02 6.89 2.40
CA VAL A 52 5.59 6.23 1.15
C VAL A 52 6.14 6.96 -0.08
N ARG A 53 6.06 8.30 -0.13
CA ARG A 53 6.59 9.09 -1.26
C ARG A 53 8.08 8.86 -1.54
N GLY A 54 8.87 8.55 -0.51
CA GLY A 54 10.31 8.28 -0.66
C GLY A 54 10.65 6.84 -1.00
N HIS A 55 9.74 5.89 -0.74
CA HIS A 55 10.04 4.44 -0.76
C HIS A 55 9.12 3.62 -1.67
N LEU A 56 8.11 4.25 -2.28
CA LEU A 56 7.20 3.62 -3.24
C LEU A 56 7.98 3.24 -4.51
N VAL A 57 7.90 1.97 -4.86
CA VAL A 57 8.53 1.42 -6.06
C VAL A 57 7.47 1.12 -7.11
N GLU A 58 7.83 1.32 -8.37
CA GLU A 58 6.94 0.98 -9.48
C GLU A 58 6.76 -0.55 -9.60
N PRO A 59 5.58 -1.03 -10.03
CA PRO A 59 5.34 -2.47 -10.20
C PRO A 59 6.38 -3.16 -11.09
N ALA A 60 6.81 -2.49 -12.16
CA ALA A 60 7.82 -3.01 -13.09
C ALA A 60 9.23 -3.14 -12.46
N GLU A 61 9.54 -2.36 -11.42
CA GLU A 61 10.85 -2.39 -10.76
C GLU A 61 10.94 -3.43 -9.64
N ARG A 62 9.80 -3.95 -9.18
CA ARG A 62 9.69 -4.92 -8.07
C ARG A 62 10.67 -6.09 -8.23
N GLU A 63 10.61 -6.78 -9.37
CA GLU A 63 11.41 -8.00 -9.59
C GLU A 63 12.92 -7.71 -9.61
N ARG A 64 13.32 -6.55 -10.17
CA ARG A 64 14.73 -6.13 -10.21
C ARG A 64 15.25 -5.84 -8.81
N LEU A 65 14.49 -5.09 -8.02
CA LEU A 65 14.85 -4.74 -6.64
C LEU A 65 14.86 -5.98 -5.75
N PHE A 66 13.90 -6.89 -5.95
CA PHE A 66 13.85 -8.17 -5.28
C PHE A 66 15.11 -9.01 -5.50
N ARG A 67 15.47 -9.26 -6.77
CA ARG A 67 16.70 -10.01 -7.11
C ARG A 67 17.96 -9.31 -6.57
N LYS A 68 17.96 -7.98 -6.49
CA LYS A 68 19.08 -7.21 -5.92
C LYS A 68 19.15 -7.35 -4.40
N ALA A 69 18.01 -7.32 -3.71
CA ALA A 69 17.91 -7.48 -2.26
C ALA A 69 18.37 -8.88 -1.83
N GLN A 70 17.87 -9.93 -2.49
CA GLN A 70 18.30 -11.32 -2.26
C GLN A 70 19.80 -11.51 -2.44
N ARG A 71 20.36 -11.03 -3.56
CA ARG A 71 21.81 -11.12 -3.83
C ARG A 71 22.68 -10.42 -2.79
N LYS A 72 22.15 -9.41 -2.10
CA LYS A 72 22.90 -8.60 -1.12
C LYS A 72 22.56 -8.96 0.32
N GLY A 73 21.71 -9.96 0.57
CA GLY A 73 21.22 -10.30 1.91
C GLY A 73 20.52 -9.13 2.60
N ARG A 74 19.89 -8.23 1.85
CA ARG A 74 19.21 -7.04 2.41
C ARG A 74 17.72 -7.30 2.56
N THR A 75 17.17 -6.98 3.73
CA THR A 75 15.73 -6.90 4.00
C THR A 75 15.27 -5.45 3.84
N SER A 76 15.48 -4.88 2.65
CA SER A 76 15.08 -3.49 2.40
C SER A 76 13.57 -3.37 2.45
N THR A 77 13.10 -2.35 3.14
CA THR A 77 11.71 -1.95 3.12
C THR A 77 11.40 -1.33 1.76
N VAL A 78 10.51 -1.96 1.00
CA VAL A 78 9.98 -1.40 -0.25
C VAL A 78 8.50 -1.19 -0.09
N VAL A 79 7.99 -0.07 -0.59
CA VAL A 79 6.57 0.22 -0.56
C VAL A 79 5.95 -0.07 -1.92
N MET A 80 4.82 -0.75 -1.95
CA MET A 80 3.99 -0.97 -3.13
C MET A 80 2.60 -0.40 -2.90
N ALA A 81 1.90 0.02 -3.96
CA ALA A 81 0.54 0.50 -3.87
C ALA A 81 -0.41 -0.39 -4.67
N GLU A 82 -1.63 -0.61 -4.19
CA GLU A 82 -2.70 -1.32 -4.90
C GLU A 82 -4.03 -0.61 -4.77
N ARG A 83 -4.89 -0.84 -5.77
CA ARG A 83 -6.29 -0.39 -5.74
C ARG A 83 -7.20 -1.43 -5.10
N TRP A 84 -7.99 -0.98 -4.15
CA TRP A 84 -9.09 -1.75 -3.57
C TRP A 84 -10.39 -1.04 -3.89
N GLU A 85 -11.47 -1.79 -4.10
CA GLU A 85 -12.78 -1.24 -4.44
C GLU A 85 -13.87 -1.86 -3.56
N SER A 86 -14.73 -1.01 -3.03
CA SER A 86 -15.96 -1.41 -2.35
C SER A 86 -17.15 -0.82 -3.09
N PRO A 87 -18.21 -1.61 -3.37
CA PRO A 87 -19.45 -1.07 -3.93
C PRO A 87 -20.08 0.04 -3.06
N ASP A 88 -19.88 -0.03 -1.74
CA ASP A 88 -20.51 0.85 -0.77
C ASP A 88 -19.62 2.05 -0.38
N GLU A 89 -18.29 1.85 -0.38
CA GLU A 89 -17.33 2.85 0.13
C GLU A 89 -16.47 3.49 -0.98
N GLY A 90 -16.55 2.99 -2.22
CA GLY A 90 -15.78 3.49 -3.36
C GLY A 90 -14.35 2.93 -3.41
N PRO A 91 -13.42 3.58 -4.15
CA PRO A 91 -12.04 3.12 -4.29
C PRO A 91 -11.14 3.55 -3.12
N LEU A 92 -10.15 2.72 -2.81
CA LEU A 92 -9.15 2.90 -1.77
C LEU A 92 -7.75 2.58 -2.31
N ILE A 93 -6.73 3.35 -1.88
CA ILE A 93 -5.33 3.03 -2.13
C ILE A 93 -4.73 2.32 -0.92
N VAL A 94 -4.14 1.15 -1.11
CA VAL A 94 -3.45 0.42 -0.04
C VAL A 94 -1.95 0.40 -0.32
N PHE A 95 -1.16 0.96 0.61
CA PHE A 95 0.30 0.92 0.59
C PHE A 95 0.80 -0.21 1.48
N TYR A 96 1.76 -0.97 0.98
CA TYR A 96 2.34 -2.12 1.67
C TYR A 96 3.81 -1.88 1.92
N GLU A 97 4.19 -1.77 3.18
CA GLU A 97 5.58 -1.72 3.59
C GLU A 97 6.18 -3.15 3.63
N SER A 98 7.27 -3.38 2.89
CA SER A 98 8.01 -4.65 2.68
C SER A 98 7.47 -5.60 1.58
N GLY A 99 7.89 -5.41 0.33
CA GLY A 99 7.81 -6.44 -0.72
C GLY A 99 8.96 -7.46 -0.56
N PRO A 100 8.72 -8.79 -0.59
CA PRO A 100 7.99 -9.55 -1.63
C PRO A 100 7.02 -10.64 -1.09
N TYR A 101 6.70 -10.66 0.21
CA TYR A 101 5.83 -11.66 0.85
C TYR A 101 4.36 -11.26 0.93
N LEU A 102 4.00 -10.16 0.27
CA LEU A 102 2.63 -9.70 0.13
C LEU A 102 2.36 -10.00 -1.33
N LEU A 103 1.78 -11.17 -1.65
CA LEU A 103 0.33 -11.30 -1.86
C LEU A 103 -0.19 -12.74 -1.57
N PRO A 104 -0.20 -13.26 -0.33
CA PRO A 104 -1.31 -14.13 0.07
C PRO A 104 -2.60 -13.30 0.07
N ASP A 105 -3.76 -13.96 0.05
CA ASP A 105 -5.04 -13.33 0.36
C ASP A 105 -4.97 -12.78 1.79
N ARG A 106 -4.53 -11.52 1.93
CA ARG A 106 -4.58 -10.81 3.21
C ARG A 106 -6.00 -10.36 3.45
N ASP A 107 -6.39 -10.46 4.72
CA ASP A 107 -7.69 -10.00 5.18
C ASP A 107 -7.89 -8.52 4.83
N ASP A 108 -9.15 -8.16 4.66
CA ASP A 108 -9.57 -6.80 4.33
C ASP A 108 -8.97 -5.81 5.34
N PRO A 109 -8.29 -4.73 4.90
CA PRO A 109 -7.63 -3.76 5.79
C PRO A 109 -8.60 -3.00 6.71
N THR A 110 -9.91 -3.15 6.50
CA THR A 110 -10.98 -2.62 7.36
C THR A 110 -11.51 -3.63 8.38
N THR A 111 -11.07 -4.90 8.33
CA THR A 111 -11.49 -5.95 9.27
C THR A 111 -10.54 -6.16 10.46
N VAL A 112 -9.46 -5.38 10.54
CA VAL A 112 -8.49 -5.38 11.65
C VAL A 112 -8.77 -4.25 12.64
#